data_AF-A0A369GP91-F1
#
_entry.id   AF-A0A369GP91-F1
#
_cell.length_a   1.000
_cell.length_b   1.000
_cell.length_c   1.000
_cell.angle_alpha   90.00
_cell.angle_beta   90.00
_cell.angle_gamma   90.00
#
_symmetry.space_group_name_H-M   'P 1'
#
loop_
_entity.id
_entity.type
_entity.pdbx_description
1 polymer ?
#
loop_
_entity_poly.entity_id
_entity_poly.type
_entity_poly.pdbx_seq_one_letter_code
_entity_poly.pdbx_strand_id
1 'polypeptide(L)'
;MTLHCWSLLTVLLGGGLLWSLGLVVYRIFFHPLAKYPGPLLAKVTNIYQLYYAYRGDRHLEFWRMHQKYGRIVRFGPNAVSFNSNQALKEIYGFRSNVRKADFYDAFVHPAANTHNTRDKDTHARKRRVLSHAFSDSAMRAMQRYIVANVRTFCEQIGVQDGSAESKGWSRPRNMTDWCNYLAMDILGDLSFGKAFRMLEQPDNRFALELVEAAASRHLICGTMPIVDRLKIDRLLFPKMAAGRARYMAYSKTQLTERTKLGEETDRRDFFYYLLKARDPETGLGFSTPELWGESNLLIIAGSDTTSTAMAATLFYLVRNRPALERATAEVRSKFQQVEDIVHGPALGSCTYLRACIDEAMRLSPSVGGILPREVLAGGISIEGQSLPAGTVVGTPHYAIHHNEDYYPKPFSFAPERWLVGETNPITERATTEDDVATAQSAFCPFSVGPRGCIGKGLAYVEMTTALARTLFMYDLRRAVGVDDPGEGRVGAEWGRHRVDEFQLRDTFTSAKDGPMVEFRRASRGRIIYLPIISAWDGAAGKAERCSSLRNFAAAFFTPRLRSGVRHHLSSTTTTNSRAATTFIIITFTRRVRRGMIHY
;
A
#
# COMPACT_ATOMS: atom_id res chain seq x y z
N MET A 1 -33.28 -27.76 51.36
CA MET A 1 -32.46 -26.78 50.61
C MET A 1 -32.17 -27.21 49.17
N THR A 2 -31.71 -28.44 48.91
CA THR A 2 -31.31 -28.90 47.57
C THR A 2 -32.41 -28.87 46.50
N LEU A 3 -33.64 -29.31 46.81
CA LEU A 3 -34.77 -29.28 45.85
C LEU A 3 -35.14 -27.85 45.39
N HIS A 4 -35.05 -26.86 46.28
CA HIS A 4 -35.36 -25.47 45.96
C HIS A 4 -34.28 -24.84 45.07
N CYS A 5 -33.01 -25.24 45.23
CA CYS A 5 -31.95 -24.82 44.32
C CYS A 5 -32.14 -25.37 42.90
N TRP A 6 -32.59 -26.63 42.76
CA TRP A 6 -32.86 -27.23 41.46
C TRP A 6 -34.06 -26.59 40.75
N SER A 7 -35.14 -26.24 41.47
CA SER A 7 -36.29 -25.56 40.88
C SER A 7 -35.94 -24.13 40.45
N LEU A 8 -35.20 -23.38 41.27
CA LEU A 8 -34.68 -22.05 40.91
C LEU A 8 -33.78 -22.10 39.68
N LEU A 9 -32.84 -23.06 39.62
CA LEU A 9 -31.98 -23.25 38.46
C LEU A 9 -32.78 -23.58 37.20
N THR A 10 -33.80 -24.44 37.31
CA THR A 10 -34.67 -24.81 36.18
C THR A 10 -35.46 -23.61 35.67
N VAL A 11 -36.01 -22.77 36.57
CA VAL A 11 -36.73 -21.55 36.19
C VAL A 11 -35.78 -20.55 35.52
N LEU A 12 -34.55 -20.39 36.03
CA LEU A 12 -33.56 -19.50 35.44
C LEU A 12 -33.11 -19.97 34.05
N LEU A 13 -32.84 -21.28 33.89
CA LEU A 13 -32.47 -21.87 32.61
C LEU A 13 -33.63 -21.81 31.60
N GLY A 14 -34.85 -22.12 32.02
CA GLY A 14 -36.05 -22.04 31.20
C GLY A 14 -36.36 -20.60 30.75
N GLY A 15 -36.28 -19.63 31.67
CA GLY A 15 -36.42 -18.21 31.36
C GLY A 15 -35.34 -17.71 30.41
N GLY A 16 -34.08 -18.11 30.61
CA GLY A 16 -32.97 -17.78 29.72
C GLY A 16 -33.14 -18.35 28.31
N LEU A 17 -33.65 -19.58 28.18
CA LEU A 17 -33.96 -20.20 26.90
C LEU A 17 -35.08 -19.47 26.16
N LEU A 18 -36.20 -19.19 26.85
CA LEU A 18 -37.33 -18.45 26.27
C LEU A 18 -36.94 -17.05 25.82
N TRP A 19 -36.16 -16.32 26.63
CA TRP A 19 -35.64 -15.01 26.27
C TRP A 19 -34.73 -15.09 25.04
N SER A 20 -33.84 -16.09 24.98
CA SER A 20 -32.93 -16.28 23.84
C SER A 20 -33.69 -16.60 22.56
N LEU A 21 -34.70 -17.46 22.62
CA LEU A 21 -35.57 -17.78 21.49
C LEU A 21 -36.36 -16.54 21.03
N GLY A 22 -36.95 -15.80 21.96
CA GLY A 22 -37.64 -14.54 21.67
C GLY A 22 -36.73 -13.51 21.01
N LEU A 23 -35.48 -13.39 21.48
CA LEU A 23 -34.49 -12.50 20.89
C LEU A 23 -34.11 -12.93 19.46
N VAL A 24 -33.97 -14.23 19.20
CA VAL A 24 -33.69 -14.77 17.86
C VAL A 24 -34.82 -14.43 16.90
N VAL A 25 -36.07 -14.71 17.30
CA VAL A 25 -37.27 -14.40 16.51
C VAL A 25 -37.36 -12.90 16.24
N TYR A 26 -37.19 -12.07 17.27
CA TYR A 26 -37.16 -10.61 17.12
C TYR A 26 -36.08 -10.17 16.12
N ARG A 27 -34.84 -10.64 16.27
CA ARG A 27 -33.72 -10.24 15.42
C ARG A 27 -33.92 -10.60 13.95
N ILE A 28 -34.56 -11.74 13.66
CA ILE A 28 -34.79 -12.23 12.30
C ILE A 28 -35.97 -11.51 11.64
N PHE A 29 -37.10 -11.38 12.34
CA PHE A 29 -38.37 -10.98 11.72
C PHE A 29 -38.81 -9.55 12.04
N PHE A 30 -38.56 -9.05 13.25
CA PHE A 30 -39.14 -7.80 13.75
C PHE A 30 -38.13 -6.67 13.94
N HIS A 31 -36.83 -6.98 13.90
CA HIS A 31 -35.78 -5.98 14.01
C HIS A 31 -35.88 -4.93 12.90
N PRO A 32 -35.56 -3.64 13.14
CA PRO A 32 -35.57 -2.61 12.10
C PRO A 32 -34.72 -2.94 10.86
N LEU A 33 -33.72 -3.81 11.04
CA LEU A 33 -32.82 -4.30 9.99
C LEU A 33 -33.24 -5.66 9.39
N ALA A 34 -34.41 -6.21 9.75
CA ALA A 34 -34.89 -7.52 9.29
C ALA A 34 -35.04 -7.60 7.76
N LYS A 35 -35.40 -6.48 7.13
CA LYS A 35 -35.54 -6.32 5.67
C LYS A 35 -34.24 -6.54 4.89
N TYR A 36 -33.07 -6.39 5.52
CA TYR A 36 -31.79 -6.54 4.82
C TYR A 36 -31.36 -8.01 4.73
N PRO A 37 -30.90 -8.47 3.56
CA PRO A 37 -30.41 -9.83 3.37
C PRO A 37 -29.07 -10.04 4.09
N GLY A 38 -28.70 -11.28 4.34
CA GLY A 38 -27.42 -11.63 4.97
C GLY A 38 -27.44 -13.01 5.62
N PRO A 39 -26.29 -13.54 6.05
CA PRO A 39 -26.20 -14.84 6.70
C PRO A 39 -27.08 -14.92 7.95
N LEU A 40 -27.82 -16.01 8.13
CA LEU A 40 -28.77 -16.16 9.23
C LEU A 40 -28.09 -15.96 10.60
N LEU A 41 -26.92 -16.57 10.79
CA LEU A 41 -26.16 -16.45 12.04
C LEU A 41 -25.71 -15.01 12.30
N ALA A 42 -25.34 -14.27 11.24
CA ALA A 42 -24.96 -12.86 11.34
C ALA A 42 -26.12 -11.97 11.78
N LYS A 43 -27.35 -12.26 11.35
CA LYS A 43 -28.56 -11.54 11.81
C LYS A 43 -28.80 -11.73 13.31
N VAL A 44 -28.40 -12.87 13.87
CA VAL A 44 -28.65 -13.26 15.26
C VAL A 44 -27.51 -12.82 16.18
N THR A 45 -26.24 -12.92 15.77
CA THR A 45 -25.08 -12.70 16.66
C THR A 45 -23.82 -12.25 15.92
N ASN A 46 -22.96 -11.50 16.62
CA ASN A 46 -21.63 -11.12 16.13
C ASN A 46 -20.63 -12.28 16.11
N ILE A 47 -20.97 -13.46 16.66
CA ILE A 47 -20.12 -14.66 16.60
C ILE A 47 -19.76 -15.02 15.15
N TYR A 48 -20.67 -14.76 14.20
CA TYR A 48 -20.37 -14.95 12.77
C TYR A 48 -19.14 -14.15 12.34
N GLN A 49 -19.11 -12.85 12.63
CA GLN A 49 -17.96 -12.01 12.29
C GLN A 49 -16.72 -12.37 13.09
N LEU A 50 -16.90 -12.70 14.38
CA LEU A 50 -15.80 -13.11 15.26
C LEU A 50 -15.06 -14.34 14.70
N TYR A 51 -15.79 -15.31 14.16
CA TYR A 51 -15.21 -16.49 13.50
C TYR A 51 -14.30 -16.10 12.33
N TYR A 52 -14.76 -15.26 11.40
CA TYR A 52 -13.94 -14.83 10.27
C TYR A 52 -12.82 -13.86 10.65
N ALA A 53 -13.00 -13.07 11.70
CA ALA A 53 -11.95 -12.24 12.29
C ALA A 53 -10.83 -13.10 12.89
N TYR A 54 -11.19 -14.16 13.62
CA TYR A 54 -10.22 -15.11 14.17
C TYR A 54 -9.48 -15.89 13.08
N ARG A 55 -10.20 -16.30 12.01
CA ARG A 55 -9.62 -17.00 10.87
C ARG A 55 -8.70 -16.14 9.99
N GLY A 56 -8.89 -14.82 9.99
CA GLY A 56 -8.17 -13.89 9.10
C GLY A 56 -8.80 -13.72 7.70
N ASP A 57 -10.04 -14.16 7.50
CA ASP A 57 -10.71 -14.16 6.19
C ASP A 57 -11.91 -13.20 6.13
N ARG A 58 -12.07 -12.32 7.11
CA ARG A 58 -13.22 -11.42 7.20
C ARG A 58 -13.39 -10.51 5.98
N HIS A 59 -12.31 -10.04 5.37
CA HIS A 59 -12.36 -9.28 4.12
C HIS A 59 -12.91 -10.10 2.93
N LEU A 60 -12.48 -11.36 2.79
CA LEU A 60 -13.00 -12.29 1.78
C LEU A 60 -14.47 -12.61 2.03
N GLU A 61 -14.86 -12.77 3.28
CA GLU A 61 -16.25 -13.03 3.65
C GLU A 61 -17.15 -11.84 3.35
N PHE A 62 -16.70 -10.59 3.61
CA PHE A 62 -17.44 -9.41 3.17
C PHE A 62 -17.64 -9.39 1.65
N TRP A 63 -16.59 -9.67 0.88
CA TRP A 63 -16.70 -9.79 -0.56
C TRP A 63 -17.69 -10.88 -0.97
N ARG A 64 -17.58 -12.09 -0.42
CA ARG A 64 -18.49 -13.23 -0.68
C ARG A 64 -19.94 -12.89 -0.34
N MET A 65 -20.19 -12.23 0.79
CA MET A 65 -21.53 -11.79 1.17
C MET A 65 -22.11 -10.82 0.15
N HIS A 66 -21.33 -9.86 -0.34
CA HIS A 66 -21.80 -8.93 -1.36
C HIS A 66 -22.03 -9.58 -2.73
N GLN A 67 -21.23 -10.59 -3.09
CA GLN A 67 -21.49 -11.41 -4.29
C GLN A 67 -22.82 -12.18 -4.19
N LYS A 68 -23.17 -12.66 -2.99
CA LYS A 68 -24.37 -13.49 -2.77
C LYS A 68 -25.64 -12.69 -2.52
N TYR A 69 -25.57 -11.63 -1.73
CA TYR A 69 -26.73 -10.91 -1.21
C TYR A 69 -26.90 -9.52 -1.84
N GLY A 70 -25.96 -9.08 -2.67
CA GLY A 70 -25.99 -7.80 -3.36
C GLY A 70 -25.32 -6.66 -2.59
N ARG A 71 -25.65 -5.42 -2.97
CA ARG A 71 -24.96 -4.20 -2.51
C ARG A 71 -25.11 -3.90 -1.03
N ILE A 72 -26.20 -4.33 -0.40
CA ILE A 72 -26.53 -4.00 1.01
C ILE A 72 -26.74 -5.29 1.79
N VAL A 73 -25.93 -5.54 2.80
CA VAL A 73 -25.92 -6.80 3.55
C VAL A 73 -25.94 -6.57 5.05
N ARG A 74 -26.86 -7.20 5.77
CA ARG A 74 -26.82 -7.29 7.23
C ARG A 74 -25.77 -8.29 7.68
N PHE A 75 -24.73 -7.80 8.34
CA PHE A 75 -23.56 -8.58 8.76
C PHE A 75 -23.44 -8.71 10.28
N GLY A 76 -24.36 -8.13 11.04
CA GLY A 76 -24.49 -8.27 12.49
C GLY A 76 -25.93 -7.96 12.94
N PRO A 77 -26.29 -8.18 14.21
CA PRO A 77 -27.63 -7.88 14.72
C PRO A 77 -28.03 -6.43 14.47
N ASN A 78 -27.10 -5.50 14.69
CA ASN A 78 -27.29 -4.07 14.51
C ASN A 78 -26.37 -3.50 13.41
N ALA A 79 -25.96 -4.29 12.42
CA ALA A 79 -24.92 -3.88 11.48
C ALA A 79 -25.25 -4.15 10.00
N VAL A 80 -25.05 -3.15 9.14
CA VAL A 80 -25.31 -3.19 7.69
C VAL A 80 -24.10 -2.73 6.89
N SER A 81 -23.66 -3.55 5.94
CA SER A 81 -22.52 -3.30 5.07
C SER A 81 -23.00 -2.87 3.69
N PHE A 82 -22.31 -1.90 3.10
CA PHE A 82 -22.62 -1.35 1.79
C PHE A 82 -21.41 -1.49 0.86
N ASN A 83 -21.64 -1.96 -0.37
CA ASN A 83 -20.60 -2.09 -1.40
C ASN A 83 -20.84 -1.14 -2.57
N SER A 84 -20.67 0.17 -2.34
CA SER A 84 -20.81 1.20 -3.37
C SER A 84 -20.04 2.47 -3.04
N ASN A 85 -19.71 3.23 -4.08
CA ASN A 85 -19.10 4.55 -3.99
C ASN A 85 -20.04 5.58 -3.32
N GLN A 86 -21.35 5.52 -3.59
CA GLN A 86 -22.30 6.43 -2.95
C GLN A 86 -22.31 6.23 -1.44
N ALA A 87 -22.45 4.98 -0.97
CA ALA A 87 -22.42 4.69 0.45
C ALA A 87 -21.07 5.03 1.10
N LEU A 88 -19.94 4.80 0.40
CA LEU A 88 -18.62 5.22 0.85
C LEU A 88 -18.60 6.72 1.18
N LYS A 89 -19.12 7.56 0.28
CA LYS A 89 -19.19 9.02 0.47
C LYS A 89 -20.17 9.42 1.58
N GLU A 90 -21.34 8.79 1.63
CA GLU A 90 -22.39 9.09 2.62
C GLU A 90 -22.03 8.62 4.05
N ILE A 91 -21.25 7.54 4.20
CA ILE A 91 -20.81 7.01 5.49
C ILE A 91 -19.58 7.77 6.02
N TYR A 92 -18.59 8.01 5.17
CA TYR A 92 -17.28 8.53 5.59
C TYR A 92 -17.10 10.03 5.32
N GLY A 93 -18.09 10.71 4.73
CA GLY A 93 -18.06 12.13 4.42
C GLY A 93 -18.10 13.06 5.64
N PHE A 94 -17.85 14.36 5.40
CA PHE A 94 -17.80 15.37 6.45
C PHE A 94 -19.14 15.65 7.12
N ARG A 95 -20.25 15.50 6.38
CA ARG A 95 -21.62 15.77 6.86
C ARG A 95 -22.34 14.52 7.40
N SER A 96 -21.65 13.39 7.44
CA SER A 96 -22.25 12.11 7.84
C SER A 96 -22.63 12.12 9.32
N ASN A 97 -23.89 11.77 9.62
CA ASN A 97 -24.40 11.69 10.99
C ASN A 97 -23.98 10.41 11.70
N VAL A 98 -22.67 10.16 11.73
CA VAL A 98 -22.07 8.96 12.30
C VAL A 98 -20.86 9.30 13.15
N ARG A 99 -20.43 8.37 14.01
CA ARG A 99 -19.14 8.39 14.71
C ARG A 99 -18.41 7.05 14.53
N LYS A 100 -17.16 6.94 14.98
CA LYS A 100 -16.50 5.63 15.08
C LYS A 100 -17.26 4.72 16.06
N ALA A 101 -17.53 3.48 15.66
CA ALA A 101 -18.22 2.51 16.49
C ALA A 101 -17.41 2.11 17.74
N ASP A 102 -18.06 1.46 18.71
CA ASP A 102 -17.42 0.90 19.92
C ASP A 102 -16.35 -0.16 19.61
N PHE A 103 -16.33 -0.70 18.38
CA PHE A 103 -15.21 -1.45 17.80
C PHE A 103 -13.84 -0.85 18.12
N TYR A 104 -13.71 0.48 18.06
CA TYR A 104 -12.43 1.16 18.25
C TYR A 104 -11.98 1.25 19.72
N ASP A 105 -12.88 0.99 20.69
CA ASP A 105 -12.53 1.01 22.11
C ASP A 105 -11.52 -0.10 22.46
N ALA A 106 -11.53 -1.20 21.69
CA ALA A 106 -10.56 -2.29 21.84
C ALA A 106 -9.10 -1.83 21.64
N PHE A 107 -8.88 -0.75 20.88
CA PHE A 107 -7.56 -0.22 20.51
C PHE A 107 -7.01 0.79 21.52
N VAL A 108 -7.77 1.16 22.55
CA VAL A 108 -7.40 2.24 23.47
C VAL A 108 -6.33 1.75 24.46
N HIS A 109 -5.12 2.31 24.35
CA HIS A 109 -4.06 2.08 25.32
C HIS A 109 -2.89 3.08 25.17
N PRO A 110 -2.40 3.74 26.24
CA PRO A 110 -3.02 3.96 27.55
C PRO A 110 -4.13 5.04 27.52
N ALA A 111 -4.15 5.86 26.47
CA ALA A 111 -5.16 6.88 26.19
C ALA A 111 -5.64 6.74 24.75
N ALA A 112 -6.79 7.34 24.44
CA ALA A 112 -7.28 7.39 23.07
C ALA A 112 -6.33 8.25 22.20
N ASN A 113 -5.93 7.71 21.05
CA ASN A 113 -5.13 8.37 20.03
C ASN A 113 -6.00 8.80 18.85
N THR A 114 -5.42 9.51 17.88
CA THR A 114 -6.15 10.02 16.71
C THR A 114 -6.88 8.92 15.95
N HIS A 115 -6.36 7.70 15.93
CA HIS A 115 -7.04 6.57 15.27
C HIS A 115 -8.26 6.10 16.04
N ASN A 116 -8.20 5.84 17.34
CA ASN A 116 -9.29 5.21 18.08
C ASN A 116 -10.24 6.20 18.77
N THR A 117 -9.92 7.50 18.82
CA THR A 117 -10.78 8.53 19.42
C THR A 117 -12.14 8.59 18.72
N ARG A 118 -13.22 8.25 19.45
CA ARG A 118 -14.59 8.23 18.91
C ARG A 118 -15.26 9.59 18.90
N ASP A 119 -15.03 10.38 19.95
CA ASP A 119 -15.52 11.75 20.04
C ASP A 119 -15.02 12.61 18.87
N LYS A 120 -15.89 13.44 18.31
CA LYS A 120 -15.59 14.19 17.08
C LYS A 120 -14.69 15.38 17.36
N ASP A 121 -14.93 16.09 18.46
CA ASP A 121 -14.22 17.32 18.79
C ASP A 121 -12.81 17.01 19.31
N THR A 122 -12.70 16.01 20.18
CA THR A 122 -11.40 15.48 20.63
C THR A 122 -10.57 15.01 19.44
N HIS A 123 -11.18 14.28 18.49
CA HIS A 123 -10.48 13.87 17.28
C HIS A 123 -10.04 15.06 16.43
N ALA A 124 -10.91 16.05 16.22
CA ALA A 124 -10.59 17.23 15.42
C ALA A 124 -9.37 17.98 15.98
N ARG A 125 -9.35 18.22 17.30
CA ARG A 125 -8.20 18.78 18.01
C ARG A 125 -6.92 17.98 17.77
N LYS A 126 -6.94 16.68 18.09
CA LYS A 126 -5.78 15.79 17.91
C LYS A 126 -5.29 15.78 16.46
N ARG A 127 -6.23 15.74 15.50
CA ARG A 127 -5.94 15.73 14.07
C ARG A 127 -5.25 17.02 13.61
N ARG A 128 -5.69 18.19 14.08
CA ARG A 128 -5.04 19.47 13.76
C ARG A 128 -3.61 19.51 14.29
N VAL A 129 -3.39 19.12 15.55
CA VAL A 129 -2.04 19.04 16.13
C VAL A 129 -1.14 18.08 15.34
N LEU A 130 -1.63 16.87 15.06
CA LEU A 130 -0.87 15.85 14.34
C LEU A 130 -0.55 16.28 12.90
N SER A 131 -1.43 17.05 12.24
CA SER A 131 -1.26 17.44 10.82
C SER A 131 0.01 18.24 10.55
N HIS A 132 0.51 19.01 11.52
CA HIS A 132 1.77 19.73 11.39
C HIS A 132 2.96 18.81 11.11
N ALA A 133 2.97 17.64 11.76
CA ALA A 133 4.03 16.65 11.64
C ALA A 133 4.00 15.90 10.29
N PHE A 134 2.88 15.95 9.57
CA PHE A 134 2.67 15.33 8.25
C PHE A 134 2.60 16.34 7.10
N SER A 135 2.97 17.59 7.35
CA SER A 135 3.08 18.62 6.30
C SER A 135 4.21 18.31 5.30
N ASP A 136 4.12 18.85 4.08
CA ASP A 136 5.19 18.66 3.07
C ASP A 136 6.55 19.18 3.55
N SER A 137 6.56 20.31 4.28
CA SER A 137 7.78 20.85 4.87
C SER A 137 8.37 19.93 5.95
N ALA A 138 7.54 19.32 6.80
CA ALA A 138 7.99 18.32 7.77
C ALA A 138 8.53 17.06 7.08
N MET A 139 7.84 16.56 6.04
CA MET A 139 8.30 15.41 5.27
C MET A 139 9.66 15.68 4.60
N ARG A 140 9.87 16.86 4.00
CA ARG A 140 11.18 17.25 3.45
C ARG A 140 12.27 17.31 4.53
N ALA A 141 11.96 17.81 5.72
CA ALA A 141 12.91 17.85 6.83
C ALA A 141 13.30 16.44 7.31
N MET A 142 12.36 15.48 7.25
CA MET A 142 12.55 14.08 7.64
C MET A 142 13.14 13.20 6.54
N GLN A 143 13.19 13.69 5.28
CA GLN A 143 13.61 12.93 4.10
C GLN A 143 14.96 12.22 4.28
N ARG A 144 15.93 12.86 4.95
CA ARG A 144 17.26 12.27 5.18
C ARG A 144 17.19 10.93 5.92
N TYR A 145 16.26 10.78 6.86
CA TYR A 145 16.07 9.56 7.65
C TYR A 145 15.43 8.46 6.81
N ILE A 146 14.44 8.82 5.98
CA ILE A 146 13.78 7.89 5.06
C ILE A 146 14.81 7.34 4.06
N VAL A 147 15.56 8.23 3.39
CA VAL A 147 16.55 7.84 2.38
C VAL A 147 17.68 7.00 2.97
N ALA A 148 18.14 7.29 4.19
CA ALA A 148 19.15 6.50 4.87
C ALA A 148 18.70 5.05 5.08
N ASN A 149 17.51 4.83 5.64
CA ASN A 149 16.96 3.48 5.83
C ASN A 149 16.69 2.77 4.50
N VAL A 150 16.20 3.49 3.48
CA VAL A 150 16.02 2.94 2.13
C VAL A 150 17.35 2.52 1.50
N ARG A 151 18.43 3.26 1.73
CA ARG A 151 19.78 2.89 1.27
C ARG A 151 20.20 1.56 1.90
N THR A 152 20.11 1.45 3.23
CA THR A 152 20.40 0.20 3.94
C THR A 152 19.54 -0.95 3.43
N PHE A 153 18.24 -0.72 3.21
CA PHE A 153 17.35 -1.73 2.62
C PHE A 153 17.82 -2.19 1.25
N CYS A 154 18.12 -1.27 0.34
CA CYS A 154 18.60 -1.60 -1.02
C CYS A 154 19.91 -2.41 -0.95
N GLU A 155 20.84 -2.03 -0.08
CA GLU A 155 22.10 -2.75 0.15
C GLU A 155 21.83 -4.18 0.61
N GLN A 156 20.96 -4.36 1.61
CA GLN A 156 20.69 -5.66 2.23
C GLN A 156 19.92 -6.63 1.31
N ILE A 157 18.88 -6.17 0.60
CA ILE A 157 18.14 -7.04 -0.34
C ILE A 157 19.02 -7.45 -1.54
N GLY A 158 19.94 -6.56 -1.93
CA GLY A 158 20.81 -6.71 -3.08
C GLY A 158 22.14 -7.41 -2.81
N VAL A 159 22.38 -7.89 -1.58
CA VAL A 159 23.58 -8.68 -1.26
C VAL A 159 23.68 -9.85 -2.22
N GLN A 160 24.84 -9.97 -2.85
CA GLN A 160 25.17 -11.00 -3.83
C GLN A 160 25.63 -12.27 -3.10
N ASP A 161 24.67 -12.95 -2.47
CA ASP A 161 24.85 -14.20 -1.73
C ASP A 161 24.22 -15.42 -2.43
N GLY A 162 23.95 -15.29 -3.74
CA GLY A 162 23.56 -16.41 -4.58
C GLY A 162 24.73 -17.37 -4.84
N SER A 163 24.42 -18.62 -5.21
CA SER A 163 25.43 -19.60 -5.63
C SER A 163 26.14 -19.16 -6.91
N ALA A 164 27.28 -19.75 -7.26
CA ALA A 164 27.95 -19.47 -8.54
C ALA A 164 27.02 -19.71 -9.76
N GLU A 165 26.07 -20.64 -9.63
CA GLU A 165 25.06 -20.97 -10.65
C GLU A 165 23.95 -19.92 -10.79
N SER A 166 23.81 -19.03 -9.80
CA SER A 166 22.78 -17.99 -9.77
C SER A 166 22.99 -16.85 -10.78
N LYS A 167 24.10 -16.82 -11.53
CA LYS A 167 24.38 -15.79 -12.56
C LYS A 167 24.20 -14.35 -12.06
N GLY A 168 24.58 -14.08 -10.80
CA GLY A 168 24.48 -12.76 -10.16
C GLY A 168 23.10 -12.41 -9.60
N TRP A 169 22.18 -13.36 -9.54
CA TRP A 169 20.95 -13.22 -8.76
C TRP A 169 21.25 -13.48 -7.28
N SER A 170 20.68 -12.66 -6.38
CA SER A 170 20.72 -12.91 -4.94
C SER A 170 20.03 -14.23 -4.59
N ARG A 171 20.20 -14.71 -3.35
CA ARG A 171 19.24 -15.69 -2.83
C ARG A 171 17.82 -15.10 -2.81
N PRO A 172 16.77 -15.94 -2.88
CA PRO A 172 15.39 -15.49 -2.70
C PRO A 172 15.22 -14.69 -1.41
N ARG A 173 14.60 -13.51 -1.54
CA ARG A 173 14.26 -12.63 -0.43
C ARG A 173 12.76 -12.68 -0.20
N ASN A 174 12.35 -12.94 1.04
CA ASN A 174 10.95 -12.78 1.43
C ASN A 174 10.65 -11.28 1.61
N MET A 175 9.88 -10.70 0.70
CA MET A 175 9.62 -9.26 0.71
C MET A 175 8.66 -8.82 1.81
N THR A 176 7.92 -9.74 2.43
CA THR A 176 7.20 -9.42 3.68
C THR A 176 8.19 -8.97 4.74
N ASP A 177 9.24 -9.76 4.98
CA ASP A 177 10.24 -9.48 6.01
C ASP A 177 10.99 -8.19 5.72
N TRP A 178 11.55 -8.06 4.52
CA TRP A 178 12.38 -6.91 4.18
C TRP A 178 11.59 -5.59 4.12
N CYS A 179 10.35 -5.60 3.62
CA CYS A 179 9.49 -4.43 3.66
C CYS A 179 9.06 -4.07 5.09
N ASN A 180 8.82 -5.08 5.95
CA ASN A 180 8.53 -4.85 7.37
C ASN A 180 9.73 -4.24 8.10
N TYR A 181 10.94 -4.75 7.88
CA TYR A 181 12.16 -4.21 8.49
C TYR A 181 12.40 -2.76 8.08
N LEU A 182 12.25 -2.45 6.78
CA LEU A 182 12.38 -1.09 6.27
C LEU A 182 11.36 -0.15 6.93
N ALA A 183 10.09 -0.51 6.92
CA ALA A 183 9.04 0.36 7.45
C ALA A 183 9.19 0.56 8.96
N MET A 184 9.53 -0.48 9.72
CA MET A 184 9.82 -0.37 11.15
C MET A 184 11.03 0.51 11.45
N ASP A 185 12.12 0.39 10.69
CA ASP A 185 13.31 1.20 10.91
C ASP A 185 13.08 2.68 10.57
N ILE A 186 12.37 2.98 9.47
CA ILE A 186 11.93 4.35 9.14
C ILE A 186 11.07 4.90 10.28
N LEU A 187 10.03 4.20 10.70
CA LEU A 187 9.12 4.67 11.74
C LEU A 187 9.81 4.76 13.11
N GLY A 188 10.77 3.89 13.42
CA GLY A 188 11.62 4.03 14.59
C GLY A 188 12.41 5.34 14.57
N ASP A 189 13.05 5.64 13.44
CA ASP A 189 13.79 6.89 13.26
C ASP A 189 12.89 8.13 13.31
N LEU A 190 11.69 8.05 12.72
CA LEU A 190 10.75 9.17 12.68
C LEU A 190 9.98 9.34 13.99
N SER A 191 9.69 8.29 14.74
CA SER A 191 8.87 8.38 15.98
C SER A 191 9.70 8.43 17.25
N PHE A 192 10.86 7.76 17.31
CA PHE A 192 11.69 7.65 18.52
C PHE A 192 13.11 8.15 18.34
N GLY A 193 13.40 8.76 17.21
CA GLY A 193 14.72 9.30 16.95
C GLY A 193 15.83 8.26 16.88
N LYS A 194 15.48 6.97 16.66
CA LYS A 194 16.43 5.88 16.46
C LYS A 194 15.81 4.76 15.61
N ALA A 195 16.53 4.29 14.60
CA ALA A 195 16.19 3.05 13.91
C ALA A 195 16.27 1.85 14.88
N PHE A 196 15.39 0.86 14.68
CA PHE A 196 15.46 -0.41 15.42
C PHE A 196 16.53 -1.36 14.88
N ARG A 197 17.13 -1.00 13.74
CA ARG A 197 18.17 -1.74 13.02
C ARG A 197 17.70 -3.13 12.58
N MET A 198 16.40 -3.30 12.33
CA MET A 198 15.85 -4.58 11.87
C MET A 198 16.39 -5.00 10.50
N LEU A 199 16.77 -4.04 9.65
CA LEU A 199 17.39 -4.32 8.36
C LEU A 199 18.75 -5.03 8.50
N GLU A 200 19.51 -4.71 9.54
CA GLU A 200 20.88 -5.20 9.72
C GLU A 200 20.97 -6.33 10.75
N GLN A 201 20.13 -6.28 11.79
CA GLN A 201 20.25 -7.12 12.99
C GLN A 201 18.93 -7.83 13.31
N PRO A 202 18.99 -9.07 13.83
CA PRO A 202 17.79 -9.83 14.16
C PRO A 202 17.15 -9.41 15.50
N ASP A 203 17.87 -8.71 16.35
CA ASP A 203 17.55 -8.50 17.78
C ASP A 203 16.17 -7.92 18.04
N ASN A 204 15.69 -7.02 17.16
CA ASN A 204 14.39 -6.36 17.31
C ASN A 204 13.29 -6.95 16.42
N ARG A 205 13.59 -7.94 15.56
CA ARG A 205 12.63 -8.49 14.58
C ARG A 205 11.43 -9.17 15.23
N PHE A 206 11.56 -9.65 16.47
CA PHE A 206 10.45 -10.19 17.26
C PHE A 206 9.30 -9.18 17.44
N ALA A 207 9.57 -7.87 17.33
CA ALA A 207 8.55 -6.84 17.46
C ALA A 207 7.47 -6.93 16.37
N LEU A 208 7.79 -7.49 15.20
CA LEU A 208 6.81 -7.69 14.13
C LEU A 208 5.69 -8.65 14.54
N GLU A 209 6.03 -9.79 15.15
CA GLU A 209 5.04 -10.74 15.67
C GLU A 209 4.15 -10.11 16.75
N LEU A 210 4.72 -9.20 17.55
CA LEU A 210 3.98 -8.49 18.59
C LEU A 210 2.98 -7.50 18.00
N VAL A 211 3.35 -6.80 16.92
CA VAL A 211 2.47 -5.87 16.20
C VAL A 211 1.31 -6.63 15.56
N GLU A 212 1.58 -7.74 14.87
CA GLU A 212 0.55 -8.57 14.25
C GLU A 212 -0.41 -9.18 15.28
N ALA A 213 0.12 -9.71 16.38
CA ALA A 213 -0.68 -10.26 17.48
C ALA A 213 -1.57 -9.19 18.12
N ALA A 214 -1.05 -7.97 18.29
CA ALA A 214 -1.82 -6.84 18.80
C ALA A 214 -2.96 -6.47 17.84
N ALA A 215 -2.66 -6.31 16.55
CA ALA A 215 -3.65 -5.98 15.52
C ALA A 215 -4.78 -7.03 15.49
N SER A 216 -4.41 -8.32 15.43
CA SER A 216 -5.35 -9.45 15.46
C SER A 216 -6.25 -9.42 16.68
N ARG A 217 -5.69 -9.13 17.87
CA ARG A 217 -6.48 -9.01 19.10
C ARG A 217 -7.46 -7.85 19.01
N HIS A 218 -7.01 -6.69 18.55
CA HIS A 218 -7.88 -5.53 18.40
C HIS A 218 -9.04 -5.81 17.45
N LEU A 219 -8.79 -6.54 16.36
CA LEU A 219 -9.85 -6.98 15.45
C LEU A 219 -10.89 -7.86 16.15
N ILE A 220 -10.44 -8.90 16.84
CA ILE A 220 -11.31 -9.87 17.54
C ILE A 220 -12.13 -9.17 18.63
N CYS A 221 -11.45 -8.45 19.53
CA CYS A 221 -12.09 -7.73 20.63
C CYS A 221 -13.02 -6.61 20.13
N GLY A 222 -12.64 -5.89 19.07
CA GLY A 222 -13.48 -4.85 18.48
C GLY A 222 -14.72 -5.41 17.81
N THR A 223 -14.62 -6.57 17.16
CA THR A 223 -15.74 -7.24 16.46
C THR A 223 -16.82 -7.69 17.44
N MET A 224 -16.41 -8.14 18.64
CA MET A 224 -17.32 -8.58 19.68
C MET A 224 -16.87 -8.03 21.05
N PRO A 225 -17.23 -6.77 21.39
CA PRO A 225 -16.74 -6.08 22.59
C PRO A 225 -16.94 -6.82 23.91
N ILE A 226 -17.96 -7.68 24.01
CA ILE A 226 -18.18 -8.50 25.20
C ILE A 226 -17.01 -9.47 25.48
N VAL A 227 -16.26 -9.89 24.45
CA VAL A 227 -15.05 -10.70 24.60
C VAL A 227 -13.99 -9.96 25.42
N ASP A 228 -13.80 -8.66 25.16
CA ASP A 228 -12.86 -7.83 25.95
C ASP A 228 -13.43 -7.46 27.32
N ARG A 229 -14.71 -7.08 27.40
CA ARG A 229 -15.34 -6.66 28.68
C ARG A 229 -15.30 -7.77 29.72
N LEU A 230 -15.59 -9.00 29.31
CA LEU A 230 -15.58 -10.17 30.19
C LEU A 230 -14.20 -10.85 30.26
N LYS A 231 -13.17 -10.28 29.61
CA LYS A 231 -11.80 -10.84 29.54
C LYS A 231 -11.74 -12.28 29.05
N ILE A 232 -12.72 -12.66 28.22
CA ILE A 232 -12.82 -13.98 27.59
C ILE A 232 -11.66 -14.19 26.62
N ASP A 233 -11.09 -13.12 26.05
CA ASP A 233 -9.90 -13.18 25.21
C ASP A 233 -8.70 -13.84 25.90
N ARG A 234 -8.56 -13.69 27.22
CA ARG A 234 -7.48 -14.33 27.99
C ARG A 234 -7.62 -15.84 28.07
N LEU A 235 -8.87 -16.32 28.08
CA LEU A 235 -9.19 -17.74 28.10
C LEU A 235 -9.10 -18.36 26.70
N LEU A 236 -9.71 -17.70 25.71
CA LEU A 236 -9.77 -18.21 24.33
C LEU A 236 -8.46 -18.02 23.56
N PHE A 237 -7.67 -16.98 23.87
CA PHE A 237 -6.48 -16.58 23.12
C PHE A 237 -5.28 -16.22 24.02
N PRO A 238 -4.80 -17.14 24.88
CA PRO A 238 -3.76 -16.85 25.88
C PRO A 238 -2.43 -16.36 25.26
N LYS A 239 -2.04 -16.90 24.10
CA LYS A 239 -0.83 -16.46 23.36
C LYS A 239 -0.91 -15.00 22.93
N MET A 240 -2.07 -14.56 22.44
CA MET A 240 -2.29 -13.17 22.01
C MET A 240 -2.27 -12.20 23.19
N ALA A 241 -2.83 -12.60 24.34
CA ALA A 241 -2.77 -11.82 25.57
C ALA A 241 -1.34 -11.65 26.08
N ALA A 242 -0.51 -12.70 26.03
CA ALA A 242 0.90 -12.64 26.40
C ALA A 242 1.72 -11.75 25.45
N GLY A 243 1.50 -11.87 24.13
CA GLY A 243 2.13 -11.01 23.12
C GLY A 243 1.86 -9.52 23.36
N ARG A 244 0.62 -9.17 23.75
CA ARG A 244 0.26 -7.79 24.11
C ARG A 244 1.08 -7.24 25.29
N ALA A 245 1.29 -8.04 26.33
CA ALA A 245 2.08 -7.59 27.48
C ALA A 245 3.53 -7.30 27.09
N ARG A 246 4.13 -8.17 26.27
CA ARG A 246 5.48 -7.98 25.73
C ARG A 246 5.56 -6.76 24.80
N TYR A 247 4.57 -6.56 23.95
CA TYR A 247 4.45 -5.37 23.10
C TYR A 247 4.43 -4.09 23.92
N MET A 248 3.60 -4.06 24.97
CA MET A 248 3.47 -2.86 25.79
C MET A 248 4.74 -2.54 26.57
N ALA A 249 5.44 -3.57 27.07
CA ALA A 249 6.74 -3.39 27.70
C ALA A 249 7.76 -2.82 26.69
N TYR A 250 7.84 -3.39 25.49
CA TYR A 250 8.73 -2.91 24.43
C TYR A 250 8.45 -1.45 24.06
N SER A 251 7.19 -1.11 23.76
CA SER A 251 6.77 0.25 23.41
C SER A 251 7.10 1.26 24.51
N LYS A 252 6.83 0.90 25.78
CA LYS A 252 7.16 1.73 26.94
C LYS A 252 8.67 2.00 27.03
N THR A 253 9.50 0.98 26.81
CA THR A 253 10.97 1.13 26.79
C THR A 253 11.42 2.10 25.71
N GLN A 254 10.94 1.97 24.46
CA GLN A 254 11.34 2.86 23.37
C GLN A 254 10.94 4.33 23.62
N LEU A 255 9.73 4.54 24.13
CA LEU A 255 9.23 5.86 24.54
C LEU A 255 10.06 6.49 25.66
N THR A 256 10.44 5.67 26.65
CA THR A 256 11.22 6.13 27.81
C THR A 256 12.61 6.58 27.37
N GLU A 257 13.27 5.81 26.49
CA GLU A 257 14.55 6.19 25.91
C GLU A 257 14.46 7.49 25.09
N ARG A 258 13.40 7.69 24.30
CA ARG A 258 13.22 8.94 23.55
C ARG A 258 12.98 10.14 24.47
N THR A 259 12.28 9.96 25.58
CA THR A 259 12.03 11.03 26.55
C THR A 259 13.32 11.47 27.25
N LYS A 260 14.27 10.55 27.47
CA LYS A 260 15.59 10.87 28.06
C LYS A 260 16.45 11.77 27.18
N LEU A 261 16.23 11.78 25.86
CA LEU A 261 16.95 12.67 24.93
C LEU A 261 16.58 14.15 25.10
N GLY A 262 15.56 14.48 25.90
CA GLY A 262 15.14 15.86 26.19
C GLY A 262 14.42 16.56 25.03
N GLU A 263 14.03 17.81 25.28
CA GLU A 263 13.40 18.70 24.30
C GLU A 263 14.43 19.36 23.35
N GLU A 264 15.69 19.44 23.80
CA GLU A 264 16.81 20.05 23.09
C GLU A 264 17.50 19.03 22.19
N THR A 265 16.83 18.67 21.09
CA THR A 265 17.47 17.95 20.00
C THR A 265 17.26 18.67 18.67
N ASP A 266 18.32 18.78 17.87
CA ASP A 266 18.25 19.27 16.48
C ASP A 266 17.54 18.29 15.54
N ARG A 267 17.16 17.12 16.06
CA ARG A 267 16.41 16.09 15.35
C ARG A 267 14.95 16.50 15.20
N ARG A 268 14.59 16.85 13.96
CA ARG A 268 13.21 17.11 13.54
C ARG A 268 12.47 15.80 13.24
N ASP A 269 12.11 15.06 14.29
CA ASP A 269 11.31 13.83 14.24
C ASP A 269 9.83 14.08 14.60
N PHE A 270 8.95 13.10 14.47
CA PHE A 270 7.54 13.22 14.85
C PHE A 270 7.38 13.65 16.31
N PHE A 271 8.22 13.13 17.20
CA PHE A 271 8.16 13.50 18.61
C PHE A 271 8.43 15.00 18.81
N TYR A 272 9.44 15.55 18.13
CA TYR A 272 9.72 16.99 18.09
C TYR A 272 8.49 17.80 17.63
N TYR A 273 7.86 17.39 16.53
CA TYR A 273 6.67 18.09 16.02
C TYR A 273 5.47 17.97 16.96
N LEU A 274 5.24 16.80 17.56
CA LEU A 274 4.12 16.56 18.47
C LEU A 274 4.28 17.28 19.80
N LEU A 275 5.51 17.37 20.31
CA LEU A 275 5.83 18.08 21.54
C LEU A 275 5.63 19.59 21.38
N LYS A 276 6.01 20.16 20.22
CA LYS A 276 5.93 21.60 19.95
C LYS A 276 4.60 22.06 19.36
N ALA A 277 3.87 21.18 18.67
CA ALA A 277 2.61 21.54 18.05
C ALA A 277 1.56 21.89 19.11
N ARG A 278 0.75 22.90 18.79
CA ARG A 278 -0.42 23.32 19.55
C ARG A 278 -1.59 23.42 18.60
N ASP A 279 -2.77 23.10 19.07
CA ASP A 279 -3.99 23.27 18.30
C ASP A 279 -4.24 24.77 18.09
N PRO A 280 -4.35 25.27 16.85
CA PRO A 280 -4.59 26.70 16.61
C PRO A 280 -5.92 27.20 17.17
N GLU A 281 -6.91 26.33 17.36
CA GLU A 281 -8.22 26.72 17.92
C GLU A 281 -8.23 26.77 19.44
N THR A 282 -7.65 25.77 20.11
CA THR A 282 -7.71 25.64 21.58
C THR A 282 -6.44 26.08 22.30
N GLY A 283 -5.33 26.27 21.58
CA GLY A 283 -4.00 26.51 22.15
C GLY A 283 -3.39 25.28 22.83
N LEU A 284 -4.09 24.14 22.89
CA LEU A 284 -3.68 22.95 23.61
C LEU A 284 -2.80 22.04 22.75
N GLY A 285 -1.72 21.52 23.34
CA GLY A 285 -0.93 20.42 22.78
C GLY A 285 -1.47 19.04 23.19
N PHE A 286 -0.71 18.00 22.89
CA PHE A 286 -0.96 16.68 23.48
C PHE A 286 -0.44 16.62 24.92
N SER A 287 -1.22 16.05 25.83
CA SER A 287 -0.70 15.67 27.16
C SER A 287 0.26 14.48 27.05
N THR A 288 1.08 14.21 28.06
CA THR A 288 2.03 13.09 28.04
C THR A 288 1.38 11.73 27.72
N PRO A 289 0.25 11.34 28.33
CA PRO A 289 -0.44 10.10 27.96
C PRO A 289 -0.94 10.08 26.50
N GLU A 290 -1.33 11.24 25.96
CA GLU A 290 -1.74 11.35 24.57
C GLU A 290 -0.55 11.26 23.62
N LEU A 291 0.58 11.92 23.92
CA LEU A 291 1.83 11.79 23.16
C LEU A 291 2.26 10.32 23.07
N TRP A 292 2.15 9.58 24.17
CA TRP A 292 2.42 8.14 24.18
C TRP A 292 1.44 7.37 23.31
N GLY A 293 0.15 7.67 23.41
CA GLY A 293 -0.89 7.06 22.57
C GLY A 293 -0.67 7.32 21.07
N GLU A 294 -0.29 8.54 20.68
CA GLU A 294 0.01 8.89 19.29
C GLU A 294 1.32 8.24 18.82
N SER A 295 2.39 8.28 19.60
CA SER A 295 3.67 7.67 19.21
C SER A 295 3.55 6.16 18.99
N ASN A 296 2.81 5.48 19.86
CA ASN A 296 2.50 4.06 19.71
C ASN A 296 1.67 3.78 18.45
N LEU A 297 0.70 4.65 18.15
CA LEU A 297 -0.08 4.58 16.92
C LEU A 297 0.80 4.71 15.68
N LEU A 298 1.71 5.69 15.64
CA LEU A 298 2.51 5.98 14.46
C LEU A 298 3.34 4.79 14.01
N ILE A 299 3.95 4.07 14.96
CA ILE A 299 4.80 2.92 14.65
C ILE A 299 3.98 1.75 14.13
N ILE A 300 2.87 1.41 14.79
CA ILE A 300 2.04 0.29 14.33
C ILE A 300 1.41 0.62 12.97
N ALA A 301 0.75 1.77 12.89
CA ALA A 301 -0.05 2.13 11.73
C ALA A 301 0.81 2.42 10.50
N GLY A 302 1.97 3.08 10.66
CA GLY A 302 2.86 3.39 9.55
C GLY A 302 3.62 2.18 9.03
N SER A 303 4.05 1.27 9.92
CA SER A 303 4.94 0.19 9.52
C SER A 303 4.22 -0.91 8.73
N ASP A 304 3.17 -1.50 9.29
CA ASP A 304 2.52 -2.68 8.71
C ASP A 304 1.72 -2.35 7.43
N THR A 305 1.18 -1.13 7.34
CA THR A 305 0.39 -0.74 6.17
C THR A 305 1.26 -0.42 4.96
N THR A 306 2.33 0.37 5.12
CA THR A 306 3.27 0.69 4.04
C THR A 306 4.04 -0.56 3.60
N SER A 307 4.49 -1.40 4.53
CA SER A 307 5.21 -2.63 4.18
C SER A 307 4.35 -3.58 3.35
N THR A 308 3.06 -3.68 3.67
CA THR A 308 2.09 -4.48 2.90
C THR A 308 1.93 -3.97 1.48
N ALA A 309 1.78 -2.66 1.31
CA ALA A 309 1.64 -2.07 -0.02
C ALA A 309 2.92 -2.22 -0.87
N MET A 310 4.12 -2.11 -0.26
CA MET A 310 5.38 -2.38 -0.97
C MET A 310 5.51 -3.85 -1.38
N ALA A 311 5.23 -4.79 -0.47
CA ALA A 311 5.28 -6.23 -0.74
C ALA A 311 4.28 -6.61 -1.85
N ALA A 312 3.06 -6.09 -1.79
CA ALA A 312 2.05 -6.27 -2.84
C ALA A 312 2.53 -5.70 -4.19
N THR A 313 3.10 -4.50 -4.20
CA THR A 313 3.61 -3.89 -5.44
C THR A 313 4.69 -4.75 -6.06
N LEU A 314 5.63 -5.26 -5.27
CA LEU A 314 6.66 -6.18 -5.74
C LEU A 314 6.05 -7.49 -6.25
N PHE A 315 5.04 -8.03 -5.57
CA PHE A 315 4.37 -9.28 -5.97
C PHE A 315 3.80 -9.18 -7.38
N TYR A 316 3.06 -8.09 -7.65
CA TYR A 316 2.41 -7.89 -8.94
C TYR A 316 3.41 -7.52 -10.05
N LEU A 317 4.42 -6.69 -9.76
CA LEU A 317 5.44 -6.33 -10.74
C LEU A 317 6.24 -7.55 -11.21
N VAL A 318 6.73 -8.40 -10.31
CA VAL A 318 7.55 -9.56 -10.71
C VAL A 318 6.76 -10.67 -11.42
N ARG A 319 5.43 -10.58 -11.42
CA ARG A 319 4.50 -11.45 -12.16
C ARG A 319 3.97 -10.80 -13.43
N ASN A 320 4.15 -9.48 -13.59
CA ASN A 320 3.76 -8.73 -14.78
C ASN A 320 5.01 -8.09 -15.40
N ARG A 321 5.70 -8.86 -16.26
CA ARG A 321 6.95 -8.45 -16.89
C ARG A 321 6.83 -7.14 -17.69
N PRO A 322 5.80 -6.91 -18.53
CA PRO A 322 5.63 -5.63 -19.21
C PRO A 322 5.55 -4.44 -18.26
N ALA A 323 4.77 -4.54 -17.18
CA ALA A 323 4.66 -3.48 -16.18
C ALA A 323 5.98 -3.23 -15.44
N LEU A 324 6.70 -4.29 -15.06
CA LEU A 324 8.02 -4.19 -14.43
C LEU A 324 9.03 -3.50 -15.34
N GLU A 325 9.11 -3.90 -16.61
CA GLU A 325 10.02 -3.31 -17.59
C GLU A 325 9.70 -1.82 -17.80
N ARG A 326 8.41 -1.46 -17.92
CA ARG A 326 7.97 -0.07 -18.09
C ARG A 326 8.26 0.80 -16.87
N ALA A 327 7.93 0.36 -15.67
CA ALA A 327 8.24 1.08 -14.43
C ALA A 327 9.76 1.23 -14.24
N THR A 328 10.54 0.19 -14.56
CA THR A 328 12.00 0.23 -14.50
C THR A 328 12.57 1.24 -15.50
N ALA A 329 12.07 1.24 -16.74
CA ALA A 329 12.49 2.17 -17.78
C ALA A 329 12.14 3.63 -17.44
N GLU A 330 10.95 3.88 -16.89
CA GLU A 330 10.53 5.20 -16.42
C GLU A 330 11.51 5.74 -15.37
N VAL A 331 11.84 4.93 -14.36
CA VAL A 331 12.76 5.35 -13.29
C VAL A 331 14.19 5.52 -13.83
N ARG A 332 14.73 4.54 -14.57
CA ARG A 332 16.12 4.57 -15.04
C ARG A 332 16.37 5.64 -16.12
N SER A 333 15.34 6.09 -16.84
CA SER A 333 15.46 7.21 -17.80
C SER A 333 15.40 8.59 -17.15
N LYS A 334 14.77 8.72 -15.97
CA LYS A 334 14.62 10.00 -15.26
C LYS A 334 15.80 10.35 -14.36
N PHE A 335 16.53 9.36 -13.85
CA PHE A 335 17.60 9.57 -12.87
C PHE A 335 18.95 9.07 -13.37
N GLN A 336 20.03 9.77 -13.00
CA GLN A 336 21.40 9.37 -13.35
C GLN A 336 22.09 8.65 -12.19
N GLN A 337 21.79 9.05 -10.96
CA GLN A 337 22.34 8.47 -9.74
C GLN A 337 21.21 8.07 -8.80
N VAL A 338 21.48 7.04 -7.99
CA VAL A 338 20.48 6.54 -7.01
C VAL A 338 20.19 7.60 -5.95
N GLU A 339 21.18 8.44 -5.62
CA GLU A 339 21.05 9.51 -4.63
C GLU A 339 20.21 10.69 -5.13
N ASP A 340 19.94 10.79 -6.43
CA ASP A 340 18.99 11.78 -6.99
C ASP A 340 17.53 11.37 -6.73
N ILE A 341 17.29 10.10 -6.39
CA ILE A 341 15.96 9.55 -6.16
C ILE A 341 15.53 9.86 -4.73
N VAL A 342 14.92 11.02 -4.57
CA VAL A 342 14.39 11.54 -3.30
C VAL A 342 13.00 12.14 -3.49
N HIS A 343 12.29 12.43 -2.39
CA HIS A 343 10.99 13.10 -2.45
C HIS A 343 11.09 14.46 -3.14
N GLY A 344 10.30 14.65 -4.20
CA GLY A 344 10.31 15.87 -4.97
C GLY A 344 9.65 15.72 -6.34
N PRO A 345 9.63 16.80 -7.14
CA PRO A 345 8.94 16.81 -8.44
C PRO A 345 9.43 15.74 -9.42
N ALA A 346 10.73 15.45 -9.44
CA ALA A 346 11.30 14.44 -10.34
C ALA A 346 10.72 13.05 -10.06
N LEU A 347 10.75 12.59 -8.80
CA LEU A 347 10.16 11.31 -8.39
C LEU A 347 8.63 11.33 -8.51
N GLY A 348 8.00 12.46 -8.19
CA GLY A 348 6.56 12.65 -8.36
C GLY A 348 6.09 12.56 -9.81
N SER A 349 6.99 12.76 -10.79
CA SER A 349 6.71 12.61 -12.21
C SER A 349 6.82 11.17 -12.73
N CYS A 350 7.19 10.19 -11.89
CA CYS A 350 7.13 8.76 -12.21
C CYS A 350 5.68 8.27 -12.09
N THR A 351 4.82 8.68 -13.03
CA THR A 351 3.38 8.44 -12.98
C THR A 351 3.04 6.96 -13.18
N TYR A 352 3.84 6.21 -13.93
CA TYR A 352 3.60 4.78 -14.12
C TYR A 352 3.97 3.96 -12.88
N LEU A 353 5.10 4.26 -12.22
CA LEU A 353 5.42 3.67 -10.91
C LEU A 353 4.32 3.96 -9.89
N ARG A 354 3.80 5.19 -9.87
CA ARG A 354 2.69 5.56 -9.01
C ARG A 354 1.43 4.75 -9.32
N ALA A 355 1.08 4.58 -10.59
CA ALA A 355 -0.04 3.75 -11.02
C ALA A 355 0.13 2.27 -10.61
N CYS A 356 1.36 1.74 -10.63
CA CYS A 356 1.65 0.38 -10.16
C CYS A 356 1.38 0.23 -8.65
N ILE A 357 1.80 1.21 -7.84
CA ILE A 357 1.55 1.23 -6.39
C ILE A 357 0.05 1.34 -6.11
N ASP A 358 -0.66 2.22 -6.82
CA ASP A 358 -2.10 2.42 -6.63
C ASP A 358 -2.90 1.16 -7.05
N GLU A 359 -2.56 0.51 -8.17
CA GLU A 359 -3.19 -0.76 -8.58
C GLU A 359 -2.88 -1.90 -7.61
N ALA A 360 -1.67 -1.97 -7.06
CA ALA A 360 -1.31 -2.97 -6.06
C ALA A 360 -2.11 -2.77 -4.75
N MET A 361 -2.27 -1.53 -4.28
CA MET A 361 -3.10 -1.22 -3.11
C MET A 361 -4.59 -1.46 -3.35
N ARG A 362 -5.06 -1.36 -4.61
CA ARG A 362 -6.44 -1.72 -4.97
C ARG A 362 -6.66 -3.23 -4.84
N LEU A 363 -5.77 -4.04 -5.41
CA LEU A 363 -5.88 -5.51 -5.34
C LEU A 363 -5.62 -6.04 -3.92
N SER A 364 -4.67 -5.45 -3.22
CA SER A 364 -4.20 -5.92 -1.92
C SER A 364 -4.18 -4.76 -0.91
N PRO A 365 -5.36 -4.23 -0.53
CA PRO A 365 -5.45 -3.12 0.41
C PRO A 365 -4.95 -3.55 1.79
N SER A 366 -4.01 -2.80 2.36
CA SER A 366 -3.45 -3.08 3.68
C SER A 366 -4.48 -3.08 4.82
N VAL A 367 -5.66 -2.53 4.58
CA VAL A 367 -6.85 -2.62 5.45
C VAL A 367 -8.02 -3.05 4.58
N GLY A 368 -8.14 -4.35 4.30
CA GLY A 368 -9.18 -4.88 3.41
C GLY A 368 -10.58 -4.95 4.01
N GLY A 369 -10.69 -4.92 5.34
CA GLY A 369 -11.96 -5.05 6.05
C GLY A 369 -12.87 -3.81 6.00
N ILE A 370 -13.96 -3.89 6.76
CA ILE A 370 -14.87 -2.76 6.99
C ILE A 370 -14.32 -1.83 8.08
N LEU A 371 -14.48 -0.51 7.90
CA LEU A 371 -14.22 0.49 8.92
C LEU A 371 -15.54 0.95 9.56
N PRO A 372 -15.96 0.38 10.71
CA PRO A 372 -17.32 0.56 11.21
C PRO A 372 -17.60 1.98 11.70
N ARG A 373 -18.80 2.47 11.41
CA ARG A 373 -19.33 3.74 11.89
C ARG A 373 -20.67 3.51 12.56
N GLU A 374 -20.89 4.11 13.71
CA GLU A 374 -22.15 4.05 14.44
C GLU A 374 -23.00 5.27 14.08
N VAL A 375 -24.23 5.03 13.64
CA VAL A 375 -25.22 6.08 13.33
C VAL A 375 -25.64 6.78 14.62
N LEU A 376 -25.60 8.11 14.62
CA LEU A 376 -25.96 8.94 15.78
C LEU A 376 -27.47 9.17 15.88
N ALA A 377 -27.90 9.86 16.94
CA ALA A 377 -29.28 10.30 17.10
C ALA A 377 -29.77 11.08 15.86
N GLY A 378 -31.03 10.87 15.47
CA GLY A 378 -31.61 11.39 14.23
C GLY A 378 -31.46 10.46 13.02
N GLY A 379 -30.66 9.38 13.12
CA GLY A 379 -30.50 8.41 12.03
C GLY A 379 -29.68 8.94 10.86
N ILE A 380 -29.66 8.18 9.76
CA ILE A 380 -29.01 8.57 8.50
C ILE A 380 -29.74 7.92 7.32
N SER A 381 -29.75 8.57 6.16
CA SER A 381 -30.14 7.94 4.88
C SER A 381 -28.87 7.61 4.09
N ILE A 382 -28.73 6.35 3.68
CA ILE A 382 -27.61 5.86 2.87
C ILE A 382 -28.20 5.13 1.66
N GLU A 383 -27.91 5.57 0.43
CA GLU A 383 -28.52 5.06 -0.80
C GLU A 383 -30.06 5.00 -0.74
N GLY A 384 -30.68 6.04 -0.18
CA GLY A 384 -32.13 6.10 0.04
C GLY A 384 -32.65 5.18 1.16
N GLN A 385 -31.78 4.45 1.85
CA GLN A 385 -32.13 3.61 2.98
C GLN A 385 -32.03 4.36 4.31
N SER A 386 -33.16 4.59 4.96
CA SER A 386 -33.20 5.15 6.31
C SER A 386 -32.75 4.13 7.35
N LEU A 387 -31.70 4.47 8.09
CA LEU A 387 -31.14 3.65 9.17
C LEU A 387 -31.28 4.37 10.52
N PRO A 388 -31.74 3.65 11.56
CA PRO A 388 -31.92 4.22 12.89
C PRO A 388 -30.57 4.42 13.61
N ALA A 389 -30.60 5.29 14.62
CA ALA A 389 -29.50 5.49 15.56
C ALA A 389 -29.03 4.16 16.19
N GLY A 390 -27.73 4.04 16.44
CA GLY A 390 -27.10 2.82 16.96
C GLY A 390 -26.80 1.75 15.92
N THR A 391 -27.24 1.91 14.66
CA THR A 391 -26.86 1.02 13.56
C THR A 391 -25.37 1.19 13.26
N VAL A 392 -24.65 0.09 13.08
CA VAL A 392 -23.26 0.08 12.61
C VAL A 392 -23.24 -0.08 11.10
N VAL A 393 -22.57 0.83 10.40
CA VAL A 393 -22.46 0.87 8.94
C VAL A 393 -21.01 0.92 8.48
N GLY A 394 -20.77 0.53 7.23
CA GLY A 394 -19.46 0.71 6.60
C GLY A 394 -19.35 0.07 5.22
N THR A 395 -18.24 0.41 4.56
CA THR A 395 -17.85 -0.15 3.26
C THR A 395 -16.57 -0.98 3.44
N PRO A 396 -16.59 -2.29 3.13
CA PRO A 396 -15.39 -3.12 3.15
C PRO A 396 -14.49 -2.77 1.96
N HIS A 397 -13.23 -2.41 2.24
CA HIS A 397 -12.29 -1.92 1.22
C HIS A 397 -12.01 -2.95 0.14
N TYR A 398 -11.71 -4.19 0.55
CA TYR A 398 -11.47 -5.29 -0.39
C TYR A 398 -12.70 -5.54 -1.28
N ALA A 399 -13.92 -5.46 -0.73
CA ALA A 399 -15.14 -5.69 -1.51
C ALA A 399 -15.39 -4.59 -2.56
N ILE A 400 -15.20 -3.31 -2.20
CA ILE A 400 -15.38 -2.19 -3.14
C ILE A 400 -14.25 -2.09 -4.17
N HIS A 401 -13.02 -2.43 -3.78
CA HIS A 401 -11.87 -2.48 -4.70
C HIS A 401 -11.94 -3.64 -5.68
N HIS A 402 -12.78 -4.64 -5.42
CA HIS A 402 -13.08 -5.77 -6.32
C HIS A 402 -14.50 -5.73 -6.89
N ASN A 403 -15.15 -4.57 -6.87
CA ASN A 403 -16.44 -4.39 -7.52
C ASN A 403 -16.23 -4.11 -9.02
N GLU A 404 -16.81 -4.96 -9.88
CA GLU A 404 -16.67 -4.87 -11.34
C GLU A 404 -17.27 -3.59 -11.92
N ASP A 405 -18.25 -2.99 -11.24
CA ASP A 405 -18.85 -1.70 -11.63
C ASP A 405 -17.82 -0.56 -11.62
N TYR A 406 -16.78 -0.67 -10.79
CA TYR A 406 -15.72 0.34 -10.67
C TYR A 406 -14.40 -0.12 -11.28
N TYR A 407 -14.17 -1.42 -11.29
CA TYR A 407 -12.92 -2.04 -11.74
C TYR A 407 -13.22 -3.25 -12.62
N PRO A 408 -13.44 -3.05 -13.94
CA PRO A 408 -13.60 -4.14 -14.88
C PRO A 408 -12.40 -5.09 -14.80
N LYS A 409 -12.68 -6.40 -14.74
CA LYS A 409 -11.68 -7.46 -14.45
C LYS A 409 -10.93 -7.16 -13.14
N PRO A 410 -11.63 -7.15 -12.00
CA PRO A 410 -11.12 -6.58 -10.75
C PRO A 410 -9.94 -7.34 -10.17
N PHE A 411 -9.71 -8.60 -10.55
CA PHE A 411 -8.58 -9.41 -10.05
C PHE A 411 -7.33 -9.33 -10.94
N SER A 412 -7.39 -8.57 -12.05
CA SER A 412 -6.25 -8.40 -12.95
C SER A 412 -5.45 -7.15 -12.60
N PHE A 413 -4.12 -7.27 -12.55
CA PHE A 413 -3.21 -6.15 -12.34
C PHE A 413 -2.99 -5.36 -13.64
N ALA A 414 -3.57 -4.16 -13.71
CA ALA A 414 -3.45 -3.24 -14.84
C ALA A 414 -3.22 -1.79 -14.38
N PRO A 415 -1.96 -1.34 -14.22
CA PRO A 415 -1.63 0.05 -13.88
C PRO A 415 -2.23 1.09 -14.86
N GLU A 416 -2.42 0.72 -16.13
CA GLU A 416 -2.98 1.57 -17.18
C GLU A 416 -4.40 2.07 -16.85
N ARG A 417 -5.10 1.42 -15.91
CA ARG A 417 -6.41 1.86 -15.39
C ARG A 417 -6.37 3.27 -14.79
N TRP A 418 -5.20 3.72 -14.34
CA TRP A 418 -5.02 5.01 -13.67
C TRP A 418 -4.54 6.12 -14.62
N LEU A 419 -4.37 5.81 -15.92
CA LEU A 419 -3.67 6.67 -16.88
C LEU A 419 -4.54 6.90 -18.12
N VAL A 420 -5.04 8.13 -18.27
CA VAL A 420 -5.86 8.53 -19.42
C VAL A 420 -5.08 8.37 -20.74
N GLY A 421 -5.72 7.79 -21.74
CA GLY A 421 -5.16 7.59 -23.08
C GLY A 421 -4.29 6.32 -23.23
N GLU A 422 -3.92 5.67 -22.13
CA GLU A 422 -3.16 4.42 -22.18
C GLU A 422 -4.07 3.24 -22.56
N THR A 423 -3.56 2.29 -23.35
CA THR A 423 -4.31 1.08 -23.67
C THR A 423 -4.22 0.10 -22.51
N ASN A 424 -5.36 -0.20 -21.88
CA ASN A 424 -5.42 -1.19 -20.82
C ASN A 424 -5.27 -2.60 -21.42
N PRO A 425 -4.23 -3.36 -21.04
CA PRO A 425 -3.92 -4.65 -21.66
C PRO A 425 -4.94 -5.76 -21.34
N ILE A 426 -5.79 -5.55 -20.34
CA ILE A 426 -6.80 -6.52 -19.90
C ILE A 426 -8.14 -6.30 -20.61
N THR A 427 -8.49 -5.04 -20.86
CA THR A 427 -9.75 -4.68 -21.55
C THR A 427 -9.55 -4.33 -23.03
N GLU A 428 -8.30 -4.27 -23.50
CA GLU A 428 -7.90 -3.97 -24.88
C GLU A 428 -8.45 -2.64 -25.44
N ARG A 429 -8.74 -1.69 -24.54
CA ARG A 429 -9.27 -0.37 -24.87
C ARG A 429 -8.46 0.73 -24.22
N ALA A 430 -8.47 1.91 -24.81
CA ALA A 430 -7.92 3.10 -24.19
C ALA A 430 -8.69 3.43 -22.90
N THR A 431 -7.97 3.74 -21.83
CA THR A 431 -8.52 4.26 -20.59
C THR A 431 -8.99 5.69 -20.82
N THR A 432 -10.29 5.95 -20.62
CA THR A 432 -10.89 7.29 -20.75
C THR A 432 -10.79 8.08 -19.45
N GLU A 433 -11.08 9.38 -19.50
CA GLU A 433 -11.19 10.21 -18.29
C GLU A 433 -12.27 9.68 -17.33
N ASP A 434 -13.41 9.23 -17.86
CA ASP A 434 -14.51 8.65 -17.09
C ASP A 434 -14.10 7.34 -16.39
N ASP A 435 -13.27 6.52 -17.03
CA ASP A 435 -12.74 5.29 -16.41
C ASP A 435 -11.86 5.61 -15.22
N VAL A 436 -10.94 6.58 -15.38
CA VAL A 436 -10.05 7.01 -14.29
C VAL A 436 -10.88 7.63 -13.16
N ALA A 437 -11.85 8.49 -13.47
CA ALA A 437 -12.73 9.10 -12.48
C ALA A 437 -13.54 8.05 -11.73
N THR A 438 -14.10 7.06 -12.43
CA THR A 438 -14.84 5.94 -11.84
C THR A 438 -13.95 5.13 -10.90
N ALA A 439 -12.77 4.70 -11.37
CA ALA A 439 -11.80 3.96 -10.59
C ALA A 439 -11.34 4.72 -9.34
N GLN A 440 -11.03 6.02 -9.47
CA GLN A 440 -10.61 6.88 -8.36
C GLN A 440 -11.73 7.08 -7.34
N SER A 441 -12.98 7.14 -7.78
CA SER A 441 -14.11 7.41 -6.90
C SER A 441 -14.37 6.29 -5.89
N ALA A 442 -14.03 5.04 -6.25
CA ALA A 442 -14.11 3.87 -5.38
C ALA A 442 -12.76 3.54 -4.68
N PHE A 443 -11.68 4.24 -5.05
CA PHE A 443 -10.34 3.97 -4.54
C PHE A 443 -10.14 4.62 -3.18
N CYS A 444 -10.10 3.78 -2.15
CA CYS A 444 -10.08 4.23 -0.76
C CYS A 444 -9.07 3.52 0.16
N PRO A 445 -7.85 3.11 -0.28
CA PRO A 445 -6.90 2.42 0.60
C PRO A 445 -6.47 3.25 1.83
N PHE A 446 -6.67 4.58 1.77
CA PHE A 446 -6.42 5.51 2.88
C PHE A 446 -7.71 5.97 3.59
N SER A 447 -8.86 5.32 3.35
CA SER A 447 -10.19 5.84 3.69
C SER A 447 -10.45 7.23 3.07
N VAL A 448 -11.64 7.79 3.28
CA VAL A 448 -12.02 9.15 2.84
C VAL A 448 -12.56 10.01 3.99
N GLY A 449 -12.71 11.31 3.72
CA GLY A 449 -13.32 12.30 4.62
C GLY A 449 -12.50 12.64 5.87
N PRO A 450 -13.12 13.18 6.94
CA PRO A 450 -12.42 13.73 8.12
C PRO A 450 -11.61 12.69 8.90
N ARG A 451 -11.90 11.40 8.70
CA ARG A 451 -11.18 10.28 9.33
C ARG A 451 -10.20 9.57 8.38
N GLY A 452 -9.95 10.12 7.18
CA GLY A 452 -8.97 9.59 6.24
C GLY A 452 -7.55 9.56 6.82
N CYS A 453 -6.70 8.68 6.32
CA CYS A 453 -5.34 8.47 6.82
C CYS A 453 -4.52 9.78 6.81
N ILE A 454 -3.90 10.12 7.93
CA ILE A 454 -3.00 11.29 8.01
C ILE A 454 -1.66 11.01 7.34
N GLY A 455 -1.20 9.75 7.41
CA GLY A 455 0.08 9.31 6.87
C GLY A 455 0.08 9.07 5.36
N LYS A 456 -1.00 9.39 4.63
CA LYS A 456 -1.09 9.15 3.17
C LYS A 456 0.11 9.73 2.42
N GLY A 457 0.49 10.97 2.72
CA GLY A 457 1.65 11.63 2.10
C GLY A 457 2.95 10.87 2.37
N LEU A 458 3.22 10.56 3.64
CA LEU A 458 4.41 9.82 4.06
C LEU A 458 4.48 8.43 3.43
N ALA A 459 3.38 7.68 3.44
CA ALA A 459 3.33 6.33 2.87
C ALA A 459 3.72 6.34 1.39
N TYR A 460 3.23 7.31 0.60
CA TYR A 460 3.66 7.44 -0.80
C TYR A 460 5.14 7.82 -0.92
N VAL A 461 5.65 8.71 -0.06
CA VAL A 461 7.08 9.04 -0.05
C VAL A 461 7.93 7.80 0.21
N GLU A 462 7.59 7.02 1.23
CA GLU A 462 8.28 5.79 1.58
C GLU A 462 8.23 4.77 0.43
N MET A 463 7.04 4.44 -0.06
CA MET A 463 6.84 3.46 -1.14
C MET A 463 7.55 3.87 -2.43
N THR A 464 7.33 5.10 -2.90
CA THR A 464 7.91 5.55 -4.17
C THR A 464 9.42 5.66 -4.10
N THR A 465 9.98 6.15 -2.98
CA THR A 465 11.44 6.24 -2.81
C THR A 465 12.08 4.86 -2.75
N ALA A 466 11.50 3.93 -1.97
CA ALA A 466 12.02 2.58 -1.83
C ALA A 466 11.96 1.79 -3.15
N LEU A 467 10.79 1.80 -3.81
CA LEU A 467 10.58 1.06 -5.05
C LEU A 467 11.38 1.65 -6.20
N ALA A 468 11.41 2.98 -6.36
CA ALA A 468 12.21 3.61 -7.43
C ALA A 468 13.70 3.31 -7.25
N ARG A 469 14.26 3.44 -6.04
CA ARG A 469 15.68 3.12 -5.78
C ARG A 469 15.97 1.63 -6.05
N THR A 470 15.05 0.74 -5.69
CA THR A 470 15.16 -0.69 -5.97
C THR A 470 15.20 -0.98 -7.47
N LEU A 471 14.22 -0.46 -8.24
CA LEU A 471 14.16 -0.64 -9.70
C LEU A 471 15.34 0.02 -10.43
N PHE A 472 15.85 1.12 -9.88
CA PHE A 472 17.02 1.80 -10.42
C PHE A 472 18.30 0.97 -10.24
N MET A 473 18.47 0.32 -9.07
CA MET A 473 19.68 -0.40 -8.72
C MET A 473 19.70 -1.86 -9.18
N TYR A 474 18.54 -2.50 -9.32
CA TYR A 474 18.43 -3.94 -9.53
C TYR A 474 17.48 -4.30 -10.67
N ASP A 475 17.81 -5.37 -11.38
CA ASP A 475 16.82 -6.16 -12.11
C ASP A 475 16.15 -7.11 -11.10
N LEU A 476 14.84 -7.32 -11.23
CA LEU A 476 14.01 -8.10 -10.31
C LEU A 476 13.39 -9.28 -11.05
N ARG A 477 13.17 -10.40 -10.36
CA ARG A 477 12.33 -11.49 -10.83
C ARG A 477 11.66 -12.22 -9.68
N ARG A 478 10.56 -12.92 -9.97
CA ARG A 478 10.00 -13.96 -9.08
C ARG A 478 11.10 -14.98 -8.82
N ALA A 479 11.27 -15.37 -7.56
CA ALA A 479 12.28 -16.36 -7.18
C ALA A 479 12.06 -17.68 -7.92
N VAL A 480 13.16 -18.36 -8.25
CA VAL A 480 13.14 -19.59 -9.05
C VAL A 480 13.47 -20.79 -8.17
N GLY A 481 12.71 -21.88 -8.29
CA GLY A 481 12.96 -23.11 -7.55
C GLY A 481 12.55 -23.05 -6.07
N VAL A 482 11.77 -22.05 -5.67
CA VAL A 482 11.15 -21.95 -4.34
C VAL A 482 9.67 -21.61 -4.47
N ASP A 483 8.86 -22.17 -3.58
CA ASP A 483 7.44 -21.81 -3.48
C ASP A 483 7.31 -20.36 -2.95
N ASP A 484 6.38 -19.59 -3.51
CA ASP A 484 6.04 -18.28 -2.99
C ASP A 484 4.83 -18.40 -2.05
N PRO A 485 4.97 -18.18 -0.73
CA PRO A 485 3.86 -18.32 0.20
C PRO A 485 2.77 -17.25 0.01
N GLY A 486 3.08 -16.17 -0.73
CA GLY A 486 2.16 -15.06 -0.97
C GLY A 486 1.15 -15.30 -2.10
N GLU A 487 1.26 -16.40 -2.83
CA GLU A 487 0.36 -16.71 -3.94
C GLU A 487 -0.85 -17.55 -3.52
N GLY A 488 -1.99 -17.33 -4.19
CA GLY A 488 -3.13 -18.23 -4.04
C GLY A 488 -2.81 -19.62 -4.61
N ARG A 489 -3.52 -20.64 -4.13
CA ARG A 489 -3.27 -22.03 -4.52
C ARG A 489 -4.49 -22.65 -5.19
N VAL A 490 -4.31 -23.23 -6.37
CA VAL A 490 -5.41 -23.95 -7.06
C VAL A 490 -6.01 -24.99 -6.12
N GLY A 491 -7.34 -25.00 -5.99
CA GLY A 491 -8.06 -25.90 -5.08
C GLY A 491 -8.16 -25.43 -3.62
N ALA A 492 -7.53 -24.31 -3.26
CA ALA A 492 -7.76 -23.66 -1.97
C ALA A 492 -9.19 -23.12 -1.86
N GLU A 493 -9.58 -22.74 -0.65
CA GLU A 493 -10.91 -22.24 -0.36
C GLU A 493 -11.25 -20.94 -1.13
N TRP A 494 -12.53 -20.55 -1.04
CA TRP A 494 -13.04 -19.36 -1.72
C TRP A 494 -12.22 -18.11 -1.39
N GLY A 495 -11.74 -17.42 -2.43
CA GLY A 495 -10.88 -16.24 -2.31
C GLY A 495 -9.39 -16.53 -2.09
N ARG A 496 -9.00 -17.79 -1.84
CA ARG A 496 -7.59 -18.21 -1.65
C ARG A 496 -6.99 -18.94 -2.84
N HIS A 497 -7.77 -19.14 -3.90
CA HIS A 497 -7.40 -20.00 -5.04
C HIS A 497 -6.68 -19.27 -6.19
N ARG A 498 -6.64 -17.93 -6.18
CA ARG A 498 -6.12 -17.13 -7.29
C ARG A 498 -4.60 -16.98 -7.20
N VAL A 499 -3.88 -17.69 -8.08
CA VAL A 499 -2.41 -17.70 -8.14
C VAL A 499 -1.79 -16.34 -8.42
N ASP A 500 -2.52 -15.47 -9.13
CA ASP A 500 -2.07 -14.13 -9.51
C ASP A 500 -2.51 -13.03 -8.53
N GLU A 501 -3.11 -13.39 -7.39
CA GLU A 501 -3.51 -12.45 -6.34
C GLU A 501 -2.63 -12.63 -5.10
N PHE A 502 -2.08 -11.52 -4.60
CA PHE A 502 -1.30 -11.52 -3.37
C PHE A 502 -2.21 -11.75 -2.16
N GLN A 503 -1.94 -12.84 -1.45
CA GLN A 503 -2.79 -13.33 -0.38
C GLN A 503 -2.53 -12.60 0.93
N LEU A 504 -3.53 -11.82 1.39
CA LEU A 504 -3.52 -11.13 2.68
C LEU A 504 -4.44 -11.82 3.69
N ARG A 505 -4.08 -11.80 4.97
CA ARG A 505 -4.96 -12.21 6.08
C ARG A 505 -5.37 -11.00 6.92
N ASP A 506 -6.65 -10.84 7.14
CA ASP A 506 -7.20 -9.69 7.88
C ASP A 506 -6.92 -9.82 9.39
N THR A 507 -6.01 -8.99 9.88
CA THR A 507 -5.67 -8.83 11.29
C THR A 507 -6.07 -7.45 11.79
N PHE A 508 -7.08 -6.82 11.19
CA PHE A 508 -7.40 -5.38 11.14
C PHE A 508 -6.64 -4.66 10.01
N THR A 509 -5.32 -4.76 10.02
CA THR A 509 -4.49 -4.43 8.86
C THR A 509 -4.41 -5.67 7.97
N SER A 510 -3.20 -6.17 7.68
CA SER A 510 -3.02 -7.35 6.85
C SER A 510 -1.74 -8.08 7.22
N ALA A 511 -1.87 -9.31 7.69
CA ALA A 511 -0.76 -10.24 7.71
C ALA A 511 -0.52 -10.77 6.29
N LYS A 512 0.75 -11.04 5.99
CA LYS A 512 1.25 -11.40 4.65
C LYS A 512 2.47 -12.30 4.81
N ASP A 513 2.78 -13.04 3.76
CA ASP A 513 4.02 -13.80 3.64
C ASP A 513 4.40 -13.80 2.15
N GLY A 514 5.68 -13.60 1.81
CA GLY A 514 6.12 -13.33 0.45
C GLY A 514 5.89 -11.87 0.00
N PRO A 515 6.00 -11.56 -1.31
CA PRO A 515 6.49 -12.42 -2.38
C PRO A 515 7.95 -12.84 -2.17
N MET A 516 8.34 -13.95 -2.79
CA MET A 516 9.75 -14.34 -2.90
C MET A 516 10.36 -13.71 -4.16
N VAL A 517 11.34 -12.83 -3.96
CA VAL A 517 11.96 -12.04 -5.04
C VAL A 517 13.47 -12.22 -5.04
N GLU A 518 14.04 -12.32 -6.22
CA GLU A 518 15.49 -12.30 -6.43
C GLU A 518 15.91 -10.99 -7.08
N PHE A 519 17.10 -10.51 -6.70
CA PHE A 519 17.65 -9.25 -7.16
C PHE A 519 19.00 -9.49 -7.81
N ARG A 520 19.21 -8.89 -8.99
CA ARG A 520 20.51 -8.84 -9.64
C ARG A 520 20.89 -7.39 -9.83
N ARG A 521 22.14 -7.03 -9.50
CA ARG A 521 22.59 -5.65 -9.71
C ARG A 521 22.43 -5.26 -11.17
N ALA A 522 21.76 -4.16 -11.42
CA ALA A 522 21.53 -3.67 -12.77
C ALA A 522 22.89 -3.44 -13.44
N SER A 523 23.13 -4.11 -14.56
CA SER A 523 24.26 -3.77 -15.41
C SER A 523 23.99 -2.38 -15.95
N ARG A 524 24.64 -1.35 -15.38
CA ARG A 524 24.71 -0.05 -16.04
C ARG A 524 25.47 -0.29 -17.33
N GLY A 525 24.74 -0.55 -18.41
CA GLY A 525 25.26 -0.22 -19.71
C GLY A 525 25.70 1.24 -19.60
N ARG A 526 27.01 1.52 -19.68
CA ARG A 526 27.43 2.66 -20.50
C ARG A 526 26.51 2.59 -21.69
N ILE A 527 25.68 3.61 -21.95
CA ILE A 527 24.77 3.68 -23.09
C ILE A 527 25.47 3.00 -24.26
N ILE A 528 25.14 1.72 -24.49
CA ILE A 528 25.67 0.99 -25.63
C ILE A 528 24.69 1.47 -26.68
N TYR A 529 25.06 2.57 -27.33
CA TYR A 529 24.61 2.79 -28.69
C TYR A 529 24.74 1.42 -29.36
N LEU A 530 23.61 0.87 -29.81
CA LEU A 530 23.54 -0.33 -30.63
C LEU A 530 24.79 -0.41 -31.52
N PRO A 531 25.49 -1.56 -31.60
CA PRO A 531 26.72 -1.67 -32.37
C PRO A 531 26.39 -1.61 -33.87
N ILE A 532 26.13 -0.39 -34.35
CA ILE A 532 26.22 -0.01 -35.76
C ILE A 532 27.59 0.66 -35.99
N ILE A 533 28.35 0.97 -34.93
CA ILE A 533 29.65 1.65 -35.02
C ILE A 533 30.85 0.67 -35.00
N SER A 534 30.69 -0.59 -34.58
CA SER A 534 31.77 -1.60 -34.76
C SER A 534 31.91 -2.07 -36.22
N ALA A 535 30.92 -1.81 -37.07
CA ALA A 535 31.03 -1.99 -38.52
C ALA A 535 31.73 -0.82 -39.23
N TRP A 536 31.94 0.32 -38.55
CA TRP A 536 32.59 1.50 -39.12
C TRP A 536 34.11 1.52 -38.92
N ASP A 537 34.63 1.02 -37.79
CA ASP A 537 36.09 0.93 -37.58
C ASP A 537 36.74 -0.12 -38.49
N GLY A 538 36.03 -1.21 -38.82
CA GLY A 538 36.47 -2.19 -39.82
C GLY A 538 36.42 -1.68 -41.27
N ALA A 539 35.58 -0.67 -41.55
CA ALA A 539 35.45 -0.07 -42.87
C ALA A 539 36.44 1.10 -43.08
N ALA A 540 36.79 1.84 -42.01
CA ALA A 540 37.80 2.89 -42.04
C ALA A 540 39.20 2.35 -42.39
N GLY A 541 39.55 1.14 -41.93
CA GLY A 541 40.78 0.45 -42.31
C GLY A 541 40.83 -0.08 -43.76
N LYS A 542 39.68 -0.15 -44.45
CA LYS A 542 39.61 -0.52 -45.88
C LYS A 542 39.52 0.68 -46.83
N ALA A 543 39.26 1.89 -46.30
CA ALA A 543 39.17 3.12 -47.10
C ALA A 543 40.52 3.71 -47.53
N GLU A 544 41.64 3.24 -46.96
CA GLU A 544 43.00 3.63 -47.41
C GLU A 544 43.40 3.01 -48.76
N ARG A 545 42.58 2.15 -49.37
CA ARG A 545 42.92 1.43 -50.61
C ARG A 545 41.99 1.66 -51.81
N CYS A 546 41.18 2.72 -51.83
CA CYS A 546 40.33 3.05 -52.99
C CYS A 546 40.57 4.47 -53.52
N SER A 547 41.22 4.56 -54.68
CA SER A 547 41.58 5.79 -55.39
C SER A 547 40.42 6.46 -56.16
N SER A 548 39.16 6.26 -55.76
CA SER A 548 38.01 6.86 -56.45
C SER A 548 36.79 7.05 -55.54
N LEU A 549 36.55 8.31 -55.14
CA LEU A 549 35.35 8.76 -54.42
C LEU A 549 34.03 8.58 -55.23
N ARG A 550 34.11 8.32 -56.54
CA ARG A 550 32.93 8.13 -57.39
C ARG A 550 32.20 6.80 -57.14
N ASN A 551 32.92 5.76 -56.69
CA ASN A 551 32.33 4.43 -56.50
C ASN A 551 31.66 4.26 -55.12
N PHE A 552 32.06 5.04 -54.12
CA PHE A 552 31.51 4.95 -52.76
C PHE A 552 30.05 5.43 -52.69
N ALA A 553 29.69 6.46 -53.46
CA ALA A 553 28.33 7.00 -53.52
C ALA A 553 27.32 6.07 -54.23
N ALA A 554 27.79 5.13 -55.04
CA ALA A 554 26.93 4.20 -55.77
C ALA A 554 26.39 3.07 -54.88
N ALA A 555 27.13 2.67 -53.84
CA ALA A 555 26.85 1.48 -53.03
C ALA A 555 25.94 1.71 -51.81
N PHE A 556 25.78 2.94 -51.32
CA PHE A 556 25.16 3.20 -50.00
C PHE A 556 23.96 4.16 -49.98
N PHE A 557 23.56 4.76 -51.12
CA PHE A 557 22.48 5.76 -51.16
C PHE A 557 21.30 5.35 -52.04
N THR A 558 20.08 5.53 -51.53
CA THR A 558 18.82 5.41 -52.28
C THR A 558 18.69 6.53 -53.34
N PRO A 559 17.88 6.35 -54.40
CA PRO A 559 17.81 7.29 -55.54
C PRO A 559 17.49 8.75 -55.17
N ARG A 560 16.72 8.97 -54.10
CA ARG A 560 16.35 10.31 -53.59
C ARG A 560 17.52 11.10 -52.98
N LEU A 561 18.55 10.44 -52.45
CA LEU A 561 19.73 11.08 -51.88
C LEU A 561 20.78 11.45 -52.96
N ARG A 562 20.71 10.82 -54.15
CA ARG A 562 21.63 11.06 -55.26
C ARG A 562 21.48 12.45 -55.91
N SER A 563 20.29 13.06 -55.86
CA SER A 563 20.03 14.39 -56.47
C SER A 563 20.52 15.55 -55.59
N GLY A 564 20.37 15.44 -54.26
CA GLY A 564 20.80 16.49 -53.33
C GLY A 564 22.32 16.63 -53.21
N VAL A 565 23.05 15.51 -53.32
CA VAL A 565 24.53 15.50 -53.26
C VAL A 565 25.15 16.05 -54.55
N ARG A 566 24.52 15.83 -55.72
CA ARG A 566 24.98 16.41 -57.00
C ARG A 566 24.91 17.93 -57.03
N HIS A 567 23.90 18.54 -56.41
CA HIS A 567 23.74 20.00 -56.40
C HIS A 567 24.74 20.74 -55.50
N HIS A 568 25.35 20.07 -54.52
CA HIS A 568 26.28 20.70 -53.57
C HIS A 568 27.76 20.48 -53.91
N LEU A 569 28.07 19.54 -54.79
CA LEU A 569 29.44 19.27 -55.25
C LEU A 569 29.85 20.10 -56.48
N SER A 570 28.95 20.87 -57.08
CA SER A 570 29.27 21.75 -58.22
C SER A 570 29.82 23.12 -57.81
N SER A 571 29.87 23.46 -56.51
CA SER A 571 30.18 24.82 -56.04
C SER A 571 31.40 24.94 -55.12
N THR A 572 32.25 23.90 -55.01
CA THR A 572 33.44 23.95 -54.14
C THR A 572 34.66 23.32 -54.82
N THR A 573 35.46 24.16 -55.47
CA THR A 573 36.86 23.88 -55.79
C THR A 573 37.68 23.97 -54.51
N THR A 574 37.88 22.84 -53.82
CA THR A 574 38.93 22.74 -52.78
C THR A 574 39.44 21.30 -52.67
N THR A 575 40.74 21.17 -52.94
CA THR A 575 41.58 19.98 -52.93
C THR A 575 41.88 19.47 -51.52
N ASN A 576 40.85 19.18 -50.70
CA ASN A 576 41.10 18.55 -49.39
C ASN A 576 39.94 17.65 -48.92
N SER A 577 40.08 16.33 -49.14
CA SER A 577 39.06 15.30 -48.85
C SER A 577 38.68 15.17 -47.38
N ARG A 578 39.53 15.66 -46.45
CA ARG A 578 39.28 15.65 -45.01
C ARG A 578 38.24 16.70 -44.57
N ALA A 579 38.20 17.86 -45.22
CA ALA A 579 37.28 18.94 -44.85
C ALA A 579 35.82 18.62 -45.22
N ALA A 580 35.58 18.06 -46.42
CA ALA A 580 34.25 17.67 -46.88
C ALA A 580 33.64 16.54 -46.02
N THR A 581 34.45 15.55 -45.64
CA THR A 581 34.02 14.43 -44.79
C THR A 581 33.63 14.92 -43.38
N THR A 582 34.39 15.86 -42.82
CA THR A 582 34.12 16.44 -41.49
C THR A 582 32.84 17.28 -41.50
N PHE A 583 32.58 18.03 -42.58
CA PHE A 583 31.40 18.87 -42.71
C PHE A 583 30.10 18.07 -42.85
N ILE A 584 30.14 16.94 -43.58
CA ILE A 584 28.99 16.04 -43.74
C ILE A 584 28.65 15.38 -42.39
N ILE A 585 29.66 14.94 -41.64
CA ILE A 585 29.49 14.33 -40.31
C ILE A 585 28.85 15.34 -39.34
N ILE A 586 29.37 16.57 -39.27
CA ILE A 586 28.83 17.60 -38.35
C ILE A 586 27.38 17.96 -38.69
N THR A 587 27.04 18.04 -39.98
CA THR A 587 25.70 18.40 -40.44
C THR A 587 24.68 17.28 -40.17
N PHE A 588 25.10 16.02 -40.31
CA PHE A 588 24.26 14.85 -40.00
C PHE A 588 24.00 14.73 -38.49
N THR A 589 25.04 14.89 -37.67
CA THR A 589 24.91 14.86 -36.19
C THR A 589 24.03 15.99 -35.66
N ARG A 590 24.04 17.17 -36.30
CA ARG A 590 23.16 18.29 -35.96
C ARG A 590 21.69 18.06 -36.35
N ARG A 591 21.40 17.36 -37.45
CA ARG A 591 20.02 17.05 -37.85
C ARG A 591 19.39 15.93 -37.02
N VAL A 592 20.18 14.93 -36.61
CA VAL A 592 19.75 13.88 -35.68
C VAL A 592 19.46 14.45 -34.29
N ARG A 593 20.27 15.39 -33.80
CA ARG A 593 20.01 16.10 -32.51
C ARG A 593 18.76 16.98 -32.50
N ARG A 594 18.24 17.38 -33.67
CA ARG A 594 17.04 18.24 -33.80
C ARG A 594 15.76 17.46 -34.12
N GLY A 595 15.78 16.12 -34.08
CA GLY A 595 14.57 15.30 -34.24
C GLY A 595 13.93 15.37 -35.64
N MET A 596 14.63 15.87 -36.67
CA MET A 596 14.08 16.05 -38.02
C MET A 596 14.21 14.81 -38.93
N ILE A 597 14.41 13.62 -38.36
CA ILE A 597 14.43 12.37 -39.12
C ILE A 597 13.58 11.35 -38.36
N HIS A 598 12.36 11.13 -38.82
CA HIS A 598 11.59 9.94 -38.49
C HIS A 598 12.06 8.79 -39.39
N TYR A 599 12.39 7.67 -38.78
CA TYR A 599 12.38 6.35 -39.39
C TYR A 599 11.59 5.42 -38.48
#